data_AF-A0A7C1NRN4-F1
#
_entry.id   AF-A0A7C1NRN4-F1
#
_cell.length_a   1.000
_cell.length_b   1.000
_cell.length_c   1.000
_cell.angle_alpha   90.00
_cell.angle_beta   90.00
_cell.angle_gamma   90.00
#
_symmetry.space_group_name_H-M   'P 1'
#
loop_
_entity.id
_entity.type
_entity.pdbx_description
1 polymer ?
#
loop_
_entity_poly.entity_id
_entity_poly.type
_entity_poly.pdbx_seq_one_letter_code
_entity_poly.pdbx_strand_id
1 'polypeptide(L)' 'MSSSPVLRSVREYMLVRRYSLRTIKSYLYWIKYYIVFHKKRYPTSLSEQHVASFLTFLDRNVSVATQASFKEFN' A
#
# COMPACT_ATOMS: atom_id res chain seq x y z
N MET A 1 4.35 18.70 2.77
CA MET A 1 4.98 17.36 2.66
C MET A 1 5.26 17.09 1.20
N SER A 2 6.50 16.75 0.84
CA SER A 2 6.90 16.47 -0.54
C SER A 2 6.07 15.31 -1.10
N SER A 3 5.31 15.59 -2.17
CA SER A 3 4.54 14.57 -2.88
C SER A 3 5.51 13.61 -3.56
N SER A 4 5.48 12.32 -3.18
CA SER A 4 6.32 11.30 -3.82
C SER A 4 5.96 11.23 -5.31
N PRO A 5 6.92 11.41 -6.25
CA PRO A 5 6.65 11.33 -7.68
C PRO A 5 5.98 10.02 -8.10
N VAL A 6 6.34 8.91 -7.45
CA VAL A 6 5.77 7.56 -7.67
C VAL A 6 4.31 7.50 -7.25
N LEU A 7 3.95 8.02 -6.07
CA LEU A 7 2.56 8.00 -5.61
C LEU A 7 1.68 8.92 -6.45
N ARG A 8 2.24 10.02 -6.97
CA ARG A 8 1.53 10.91 -7.90
C ARG A 8 1.23 10.22 -9.23
N SER A 9 2.23 9.59 -9.85
CA SER A 9 2.03 8.91 -11.14
C SER A 9 1.03 7.75 -11.04
N VAL A 10 1.06 6.98 -9.95
CA VAL A 10 0.05 5.93 -9.70
C VAL A 10 -1.35 6.53 -9.54
N ARG A 11 -1.49 7.63 -8.79
CA ARG A 11 -2.78 8.31 -8.62
C ARG A 11 -3.36 8.76 -9.96
N GLU A 12 -2.54 9.41 -10.78
CA GLU A 12 -2.95 9.91 -12.10
C GLU A 12 -3.35 8.75 -13.01
N TYR A 13 -2.57 7.67 -13.06
CA TYR A 13 -2.88 6.46 -13.80
C TYR A 13 -4.23 5.84 -13.40
N MET A 14 -4.51 5.75 -12.10
CA MET A 14 -5.77 5.19 -11.61
C MET A 14 -6.97 6.11 -11.86
N LEU A 15 -6.79 7.43 -11.80
CA LEU A 15 -7.84 8.40 -12.13
C LEU A 15 -8.26 8.30 -13.60
N VAL A 16 -7.30 8.18 -14.52
CA VAL A 16 -7.57 7.98 -15.97
C VAL A 16 -8.38 6.70 -16.20
N ARG A 17 -8.13 5.65 -15.42
CA ARG A 17 -8.84 4.36 -15.47
C ARG A 17 -10.15 4.31 -14.68
N ARG A 18 -10.63 5.46 -14.17
CA ARG A 18 -11.92 5.58 -13.46
C ARG A 18 -12.03 4.68 -12.23
N TYR A 19 -10.92 4.37 -11.57
CA TYR A 19 -10.99 3.75 -10.25
C TYR A 19 -11.72 4.69 -9.28
N SER A 20 -12.51 4.12 -8.36
CA SER A 20 -13.15 4.91 -7.31
C SER A 20 -12.10 5.61 -6.45
N LEU A 21 -12.41 6.80 -5.93
CA LEU A 21 -11.52 7.52 -5.02
C LEU A 21 -11.16 6.70 -3.77
N ARG A 22 -12.11 5.87 -3.30
CA ARG A 22 -11.88 4.91 -2.21
C ARG A 22 -10.79 3.90 -2.59
N THR A 23 -10.91 3.29 -3.77
CA THR A 23 -9.92 2.32 -4.27
C THR A 23 -8.55 2.98 -4.42
N ILE A 24 -8.49 4.19 -5.00
CA ILE A 24 -7.24 4.94 -5.16
C ILE A 24 -6.58 5.19 -3.80
N LYS A 25 -7.34 5.64 -2.80
CA LYS A 25 -6.83 5.88 -1.44
C LYS A 25 -6.25 4.62 -0.82
N SER A 26 -6.96 3.49 -0.92
CA SER A 26 -6.49 2.20 -0.39
C SER A 26 -5.22 1.73 -1.10
N TYR A 27 -5.15 1.86 -2.42
CA TYR A 27 -3.98 1.43 -3.20
C TYR A 27 -2.75 2.28 -2.89
N LEU A 28 -2.91 3.61 -2.83
CA LEU A 28 -1.81 4.51 -2.47
C LEU A 28 -1.29 4.24 -1.05
N TYR A 29 -2.17 3.88 -0.12
CA TYR A 29 -1.77 3.47 1.23
C TYR A 29 -0.88 2.22 1.18
N TRP A 30 -1.32 1.15 0.53
CA TRP A 30 -0.56 -0.10 0.47
C TRP A 30 0.75 0.03 -0.31
N ILE A 31 0.75 0.77 -1.42
CA ILE A 31 1.98 1.05 -2.20
C ILE A 31 2.98 1.84 -1.35
N LYS A 32 2.53 2.90 -0.65
CA LYS A 32 3.40 3.65 0.25
C LYS A 32 3.95 2.76 1.34
N TYR A 33 3.11 1.90 1.93
CA TYR A 33 3.53 1.04 3.01
C TYR A 33 4.56 0.01 2.56
N TYR A 34 4.36 -0.60 1.39
CA TYR A 34 5.31 -1.49 0.75
C TYR A 34 6.67 -0.82 0.51
N ILE A 35 6.69 0.40 -0.06
CA ILE A 35 7.93 1.16 -0.30
C ILE A 35 8.66 1.47 1.01
N VAL A 36 7.92 1.85 2.06
CA VAL A 36 8.52 2.15 3.37
C VAL A 36 9.07 0.90 4.05
N PHE A 37 8.34 -0.23 3.99
CA PHE A 37 8.77 -1.52 4.52
C PHE A 37 10.11 -1.96 3.92
N HIS A 38 10.28 -1.77 2.61
CA HIS A 38 11.54 -2.05 1.89
C HIS A 38 12.56 -0.91 1.97
N LYS A 39 12.50 -0.06 3.02
CA LYS A 39 13.46 1.03 3.31
C LYS A 39 13.67 2.00 2.13
N LYS A 40 12.61 2.28 1.36
CA LYS A 40 12.63 3.14 0.17
C LYS A 40 13.58 2.63 -0.93
N ARG A 41 13.85 1.32 -0.99
CA ARG A 41 14.51 0.71 -2.15
C ARG A 41 13.69 0.97 -3.41
N TYR A 42 14.40 1.16 -4.51
CA TYR A 42 13.78 1.50 -5.78
C TYR A 42 12.92 0.31 -6.28
N PRO A 43 11.66 0.50 -6.72
CA PRO A 43 10.75 -0.62 -7.02
C PRO A 43 11.26 -1.61 -8.05
N THR A 44 12.09 -1.19 -9.01
CA THR A 44 12.69 -2.10 -10.01
C THR A 44 13.76 -3.03 -9.43
N SER A 45 14.22 -2.78 -8.21
CA SER A 45 15.11 -3.68 -7.45
C SER A 45 14.35 -4.70 -6.60
N LEU A 46 13.01 -4.62 -6.55
CA LEU A 46 12.16 -5.50 -5.76
C LEU A 46 11.61 -6.62 -6.65
N SER A 47 11.92 -7.85 -6.28
CA SER A 47 11.43 -9.07 -6.91
C SER A 47 10.17 -9.62 -6.22
N GLU A 48 9.58 -10.67 -6.79
CA GLU A 48 8.45 -11.41 -6.21
C GLU A 48 8.70 -11.87 -4.76
N GLN A 49 9.95 -12.22 -4.43
CA GLN A 49 10.35 -12.58 -3.06
C GLN A 49 10.10 -11.44 -2.06
N HIS A 50 10.25 -10.19 -2.49
CA HIS A 50 9.99 -9.01 -1.66
C HIS A 50 8.49 -8.80 -1.43
N VAL A 51 7.65 -9.21 -2.39
CA VAL A 51 6.20 -9.24 -2.24
C VAL A 51 5.82 -10.31 -1.21
N ALA A 52 6.34 -11.54 -1.35
CA ALA A 52 6.09 -12.62 -0.39
C ALA A 52 6.54 -12.26 1.04
N SER A 53 7.72 -11.64 1.18
CA SER A 53 8.23 -11.14 2.46
C SER A 53 7.30 -10.08 3.08
N PHE A 54 6.82 -9.13 2.28
CA PHE A 54 5.88 -8.12 2.74
C PHE A 54 4.55 -8.75 3.18
N LEU A 55 3.98 -9.67 2.39
CA LEU A 55 2.74 -10.36 2.75
C LEU A 55 2.90 -11.20 4.02
N THR A 56 4.03 -11.89 4.21
CA THR A 56 4.36 -12.62 5.44
C THR A 56 4.44 -11.69 6.65
N PHE A 57 5.03 -10.50 6.46
CA PHE A 57 5.06 -9.49 7.52
C PHE A 57 3.65 -8.98 7.84
N LEU A 58 2.81 -8.71 6.83
CA LEU A 58 1.43 -8.28 7.04
C LEU A 58 0.62 -9.35 7.78
N ASP A 59 0.76 -10.62 7.43
CA ASP A 59 0.05 -11.71 8.09
C ASP A 59 0.35 -11.77 9.59
N ARG A 60 1.59 -11.48 9.99
CA ARG A 60 2.00 -11.46 11.41
C ARG A 60 1.61 -10.20 12.17
N ASN A 61 1.45 -9.06 11.49
CA ASN A 61 1.32 -7.75 12.15
C ASN A 61 -0.06 -7.10 11.93
N VAL A 62 -0.73 -7.41 10.82
CA VAL A 62 -2.02 -6.83 10.44
C VAL A 62 -3.18 -7.77 10.76
N SER A 63 -2.96 -9.08 10.93
CA SER A 63 -3.96 -9.98 11.54
C SER A 63 -4.42 -9.51 12.92
N VAL A 64 -3.49 -8.94 13.71
CA VAL A 64 -3.77 -8.35 15.03
C VAL A 64 -4.49 -6.99 14.93
N ALA A 65 -4.16 -6.16 13.93
CA ALA A 65 -4.75 -4.83 13.77
C ALA A 65 -6.15 -4.84 13.11
N THR A 66 -6.46 -5.86 12.30
CA THR A 66 -7.73 -5.92 11.56
C THR A 66 -8.92 -6.35 12.44
N GLN A 67 -8.66 -7.05 13.56
CA GLN A 67 -9.69 -7.34 14.57
C GLN A 67 -10.08 -6.12 15.42
N ALA A 68 -9.24 -5.08 15.50
CA ALA A 68 -9.49 -3.91 16.35
C ALA A 68 -10.40 -2.84 15.69
N SER A 69 -10.57 -2.86 14.37
CA SER A 69 -11.34 -1.82 13.64
C SER A 69 -12.74 -2.25 13.20
N PHE A 70 -13.16 -3.50 13.48
CA PHE A 70 -14.49 -4.00 13.10
C PHE A 70 -15.52 -3.96 14.24
N LYS A 71 -15.19 -3.33 15.39
CA LYS A 71 -16.05 -3.32 16.58
C LYS A 71 -16.86 -2.02 16.81
N GLU A 72 -16.76 -1.02 15.93
CA GLU A 72 -17.43 0.29 16.10
C GLU A 72 -18.46 0.62 15.00
N PHE A 73 -19.13 -0.38 14.43
CA PHE A 73 -20.32 -0.16 13.59
C PHE A 73 -21.41 -1.17 13.92
N ASN A 74 -21.90 -1.16 15.16
CA ASN A 74 -23.20 -1.74 15.51
C ASN A 74 -23.95 -0.77 16.42
#